data_AF-A0A3A8E6P7-F1
#
_entry.id   AF-A0A3A8E6P7-F1
#
_cell.length_a   1.000
_cell.length_b   1.000
_cell.length_c   1.000
_cell.angle_alpha   90.00
_cell.angle_beta   90.00
_cell.angle_gamma   90.00
#
_symmetry.space_group_name_H-M   'P 1'
#
loop_
_entity.id
_entity.type
_entity.pdbx_description
1 polymer ?
#
loop_
_entity_poly.entity_id
_entity_poly.type
_entity_poly.pdbx_seq_one_letter_code
_entity_poly.pdbx_strand_id
1 'polypeptide(L)'
;MTTLFLKRLSQPAREFLTKLLLEDRYTIDELLDRFSDKFPDEAPARSTMGRTKKQWDEHARKMKEVQYATEMLVGELGEDKDDKAGAFLVQGITTLVNNLILNQLHNTDDPEQPIEISIKDALALAKASRELTAARGMSIDQRQKIERIAREKLIAEQKEKLEELGQSGEVDRVVLNKVIKAAYGLEV
;
A
#
# COMPACT_ATOMS: atom_id res chain seq x y z
N MET A 1 -31.18 6.74 19.43
CA MET A 1 -32.35 6.05 18.80
C MET A 1 -32.09 5.55 17.38
N THR A 2 -31.12 6.10 16.63
CA THR A 2 -30.89 5.78 15.21
C THR A 2 -30.18 4.43 14.97
N THR A 3 -29.36 3.97 15.93
CA THR A 3 -28.68 2.66 15.88
C THR A 3 -29.61 1.46 15.88
N LEU A 4 -30.83 1.63 16.41
CA LEU A 4 -31.78 0.53 16.55
C LEU A 4 -32.34 0.09 15.19
N PHE A 5 -32.37 0.98 14.20
CA PHE A 5 -32.88 0.66 12.85
C PHE A 5 -31.90 -0.26 12.11
N LEU A 6 -30.61 0.11 12.02
CA LEU A 6 -29.61 -0.70 11.32
C LEU A 6 -29.49 -2.11 11.93
N LYS A 7 -29.58 -2.22 13.27
CA LYS A 7 -29.54 -3.52 13.97
C LYS A 7 -30.71 -4.45 13.60
N ARG A 8 -31.84 -3.91 13.13
CA ARG A 8 -33.04 -4.67 12.74
C ARG A 8 -33.05 -5.11 11.29
N LEU A 9 -32.24 -4.48 10.43
CA LEU A 9 -32.07 -4.89 9.05
C LEU A 9 -31.37 -6.24 8.95
N SER A 10 -31.76 -7.02 7.93
CA SER A 10 -31.00 -8.18 7.49
C SER A 10 -29.56 -7.76 7.14
N GLN A 11 -28.62 -8.69 7.26
CA GLN A 11 -27.21 -8.40 6.99
C GLN A 11 -26.99 -7.85 5.55
N PRO A 12 -27.57 -8.44 4.49
CA PRO A 12 -27.44 -7.90 3.13
C PRO A 12 -28.03 -6.50 2.95
N ALA A 13 -29.17 -6.22 3.60
CA ALA A 13 -29.80 -4.91 3.55
C ALA A 13 -28.95 -3.85 4.27
N ARG A 14 -28.43 -4.20 5.45
CA ARG A 14 -27.53 -3.34 6.21
C ARG A 14 -26.27 -2.98 5.43
N GLU A 15 -25.59 -3.97 4.85
CA GLU A 15 -24.37 -3.75 4.05
C GLU A 15 -24.66 -2.86 2.83
N PHE A 16 -25.79 -3.08 2.15
CA PHE A 16 -26.19 -2.27 1.02
C PHE A 16 -26.46 -0.82 1.40
N LEU A 17 -27.21 -0.58 2.49
CA LEU A 17 -27.50 0.77 2.96
C LEU A 17 -26.23 1.49 3.43
N THR A 18 -25.38 0.80 4.19
CA THR A 18 -24.07 1.31 4.61
C THR A 18 -23.25 1.78 3.41
N LYS A 19 -23.20 1.00 2.33
CA LYS A 19 -22.49 1.40 1.10
C LYS A 19 -23.05 2.70 0.52
N LEU A 20 -24.38 2.81 0.38
CA LEU A 20 -25.01 4.02 -0.18
C LEU A 20 -24.76 5.26 0.69
N LEU A 21 -24.77 5.09 2.02
CA LEU A 21 -24.49 6.16 2.98
C LEU A 21 -23.04 6.65 2.90
N LEU A 22 -22.09 5.73 2.73
CA LEU A 22 -20.66 6.05 2.58
C LEU A 22 -20.34 6.76 1.26
N GLU A 23 -21.08 6.49 0.19
CA GLU A 23 -20.93 7.18 -1.09
C GLU A 23 -21.30 8.68 -1.00
N ASP A 24 -22.11 9.07 0.00
CA ASP A 24 -22.50 10.46 0.32
C ASP A 24 -22.73 11.35 -0.91
N ARG A 25 -23.59 10.85 -1.81
CA ARG A 25 -23.99 11.51 -3.05
C ARG A 25 -25.48 11.47 -3.33
N TYR A 26 -26.23 10.77 -2.49
CA TYR A 26 -27.67 10.56 -2.66
C TYR A 26 -28.46 11.39 -1.65
N THR A 27 -29.57 11.95 -2.12
CA THR A 27 -30.59 12.56 -1.27
C THR A 27 -31.33 11.49 -0.47
N ILE A 28 -32.08 11.90 0.56
CA ILE A 28 -32.88 10.98 1.39
C ILE A 28 -33.88 10.20 0.54
N ASP A 29 -34.50 10.88 -0.44
CA ASP A 29 -35.52 10.26 -1.30
C ASP A 29 -34.87 9.26 -2.26
N GLU A 30 -33.72 9.58 -2.87
CA GLU A 30 -32.97 8.63 -3.70
C GLU A 30 -32.42 7.43 -2.90
N LEU A 31 -32.03 7.64 -1.64
CA LEU A 31 -31.63 6.55 -0.75
C LEU A 31 -32.80 5.61 -0.46
N LEU A 32 -33.99 6.16 -0.23
CA LEU A 32 -35.19 5.37 0.00
C LEU A 32 -35.61 4.60 -1.24
N ASP A 33 -35.61 5.25 -2.41
CA ASP A 33 -35.97 4.61 -3.67
C ASP A 33 -35.03 3.44 -3.96
N ARG A 34 -33.71 3.69 -3.94
CA ARG A 34 -32.69 2.65 -4.19
C ARG A 34 -32.73 1.51 -3.17
N PHE A 35 -33.02 1.83 -1.91
CA PHE A 35 -33.13 0.82 -0.86
C PHE A 35 -34.40 -0.01 -1.01
N SER A 36 -35.53 0.64 -1.26
CA SER A 36 -36.84 -0.02 -1.40
C SER A 36 -36.94 -0.86 -2.67
N ASP A 37 -36.26 -0.46 -3.75
CA ASP A 37 -36.15 -1.26 -4.98
C ASP A 37 -35.54 -2.65 -4.72
N LYS A 38 -34.62 -2.74 -3.75
CA LYS A 38 -33.87 -3.96 -3.46
C LYS A 38 -34.36 -4.70 -2.22
N PHE A 39 -34.88 -3.97 -1.24
CA PHE A 39 -35.35 -4.47 0.06
C PHE A 39 -36.68 -3.80 0.45
N PRO A 40 -37.77 -4.06 -0.31
CA PRO A 40 -39.05 -3.35 -0.13
C PRO A 40 -39.66 -3.56 1.26
N ASP A 41 -39.54 -4.76 1.83
CA ASP A 41 -40.12 -5.11 3.13
C ASP A 41 -39.35 -4.55 4.33
N GLU A 42 -38.13 -4.03 4.10
CA GLU A 42 -37.24 -3.51 5.16
C GLU A 42 -37.10 -1.99 5.10
N ALA A 43 -37.80 -1.33 4.17
CA ALA A 43 -37.68 0.10 3.91
C ALA A 43 -38.11 0.94 5.14
N PRO A 44 -37.22 1.81 5.66
CA PRO A 44 -37.56 2.67 6.78
C PRO A 44 -38.47 3.82 6.36
N ALA A 45 -39.16 4.41 7.34
CA ALA A 45 -39.77 5.72 7.15
C ALA A 45 -38.71 6.80 6.81
N ARG A 46 -39.11 7.81 6.02
CA ARG A 46 -38.25 8.91 5.58
C ARG A 46 -37.50 9.61 6.71
N SER A 47 -38.16 9.84 7.84
CA SER A 47 -37.54 10.48 8.99
C SER A 47 -36.44 9.63 9.65
N THR A 48 -36.59 8.30 9.62
CA THR A 48 -35.57 7.34 10.07
C THR A 48 -34.37 7.38 9.13
N MET A 49 -34.61 7.31 7.82
CA MET A 49 -33.53 7.44 6.83
C MET A 49 -32.77 8.77 6.97
N GLY A 50 -33.48 9.89 7.16
CA GLY A 50 -32.87 11.20 7.35
C GLY A 50 -31.99 11.30 8.59
N ARG A 51 -32.42 10.73 9.73
CA ARG A 51 -31.59 10.65 10.94
C ARG A 51 -30.37 9.76 10.72
N THR A 52 -30.54 8.62 10.05
CA THR A 52 -29.44 7.72 9.71
C THR A 52 -28.44 8.41 8.79
N LYS A 53 -28.88 9.05 7.70
CA LYS A 53 -27.99 9.81 6.81
C LYS A 53 -27.18 10.86 7.56
N LYS A 54 -27.86 11.69 8.38
CA LYS A 54 -27.21 12.74 9.17
C LYS A 54 -26.10 12.20 10.07
N GLN A 55 -26.27 11.02 10.66
CA GLN A 55 -25.21 10.40 11.46
C GLN A 55 -24.01 9.96 10.61
N TRP A 56 -24.25 9.47 9.40
CA TRP A 56 -23.21 8.98 8.51
C TRP A 56 -22.48 10.09 7.76
N ASP A 57 -23.07 11.28 7.63
CA ASP A 57 -22.45 12.43 6.94
C ASP A 57 -21.08 12.80 7.52
N GLU A 58 -20.90 12.73 8.85
CA GLU A 58 -19.61 12.99 9.48
C GLU A 58 -18.57 11.90 9.14
N HIS A 59 -18.99 10.63 9.12
CA HIS A 59 -18.12 9.51 8.74
C HIS A 59 -17.72 9.58 7.27
N ALA A 60 -18.67 9.87 6.38
CA ALA A 60 -18.42 10.02 4.95
C ALA A 60 -17.45 11.18 4.67
N ARG A 61 -17.60 12.30 5.39
CA ARG A 61 -16.65 13.43 5.31
C ARG A 61 -15.24 13.02 5.73
N LYS A 62 -15.08 12.37 6.88
CA LYS A 62 -13.77 11.86 7.33
C LYS A 62 -13.15 10.88 6.33
N MET A 63 -13.95 10.03 5.69
CA MET A 63 -13.44 9.09 4.70
C MET A 63 -12.97 9.77 3.42
N LYS A 64 -13.68 10.81 2.96
CA LYS A 64 -13.23 11.67 1.84
C LYS A 64 -11.93 12.40 2.20
N GLU A 65 -11.79 12.91 3.42
CA GLU A 65 -10.54 13.53 3.90
C GLU A 65 -9.37 12.54 3.90
N VAL A 66 -9.60 11.30 4.33
CA VAL A 66 -8.59 10.24 4.27
C VAL A 66 -8.22 9.89 2.84
N GLN A 67 -9.20 9.73 1.95
CA GLN A 67 -8.95 9.46 0.53
C GLN A 67 -8.11 10.58 -0.09
N TYR A 68 -8.46 11.83 0.15
CA TYR A 68 -7.70 12.98 -0.34
C TYR A 68 -6.28 13.01 0.22
N ALA A 69 -6.10 12.82 1.53
CA ALA A 69 -4.77 12.75 2.15
C ALA A 69 -3.93 11.58 1.61
N THR A 70 -4.60 10.46 1.28
CA THR A 70 -3.98 9.28 0.68
C THR A 70 -3.57 9.56 -0.77
N GLU A 71 -4.42 10.22 -1.58
CA GLU A 71 -4.11 10.63 -2.94
C GLU A 71 -2.97 11.65 -3.01
N MET A 72 -2.96 12.63 -2.09
CA MET A 72 -1.85 13.56 -1.94
C MET A 72 -0.56 12.83 -1.59
N LEU A 73 -0.64 11.88 -0.65
CA LEU A 73 0.50 11.04 -0.31
C LEU A 73 0.96 10.24 -1.53
N VAL A 74 0.08 9.62 -2.33
CA VAL A 74 0.44 8.95 -3.60
C VAL A 74 1.16 9.90 -4.55
N GLY A 75 0.68 11.15 -4.69
CA GLY A 75 1.31 12.16 -5.52
C GLY A 75 2.72 12.51 -5.07
N GLU A 76 2.94 12.66 -3.76
CA GLU A 76 4.27 12.89 -3.16
C GLU A 76 5.16 11.64 -3.16
N LEU A 77 4.56 10.45 -3.11
CA LEU A 77 5.26 9.17 -3.12
C LEU A 77 5.61 8.67 -4.53
N GLY A 78 4.90 9.15 -5.55
CA GLY A 78 4.90 8.64 -6.93
C GLY A 78 5.76 9.41 -7.92
N GLU A 79 6.88 10.01 -7.49
CA GLU A 79 7.84 10.62 -8.42
C GLU A 79 8.55 9.58 -9.32
N ASP A 80 8.57 8.29 -8.93
CA ASP A 80 9.01 7.19 -9.78
C ASP A 80 7.82 6.41 -10.35
N LYS A 81 7.67 6.46 -11.68
CA LYS A 81 6.58 5.85 -12.45
C LYS A 81 6.48 4.33 -12.34
N ASP A 82 7.47 3.67 -11.73
CA ASP A 82 7.57 2.21 -11.60
C ASP A 82 7.45 1.69 -10.16
N ASP A 83 7.21 2.55 -9.16
CA ASP A 83 7.20 2.12 -7.76
C ASP A 83 5.88 1.43 -7.35
N LYS A 84 5.71 0.19 -7.83
CA LYS A 84 4.59 -0.72 -7.49
C LYS A 84 4.46 -0.95 -5.98
N ALA A 85 5.55 -0.76 -5.20
CA ALA A 85 5.52 -0.90 -3.75
C ALA A 85 4.77 0.27 -3.08
N GLY A 86 4.92 1.49 -3.60
CA GLY A 86 4.17 2.66 -3.15
C GLY A 86 2.66 2.49 -3.36
N ALA A 87 2.26 2.09 -4.57
CA ALA A 87 0.85 1.82 -4.89
C ALA A 87 0.25 0.70 -4.01
N PHE A 88 1.00 -0.37 -3.75
CA PHE A 88 0.55 -1.48 -2.89
C PHE A 88 0.37 -1.06 -1.42
N LEU A 89 1.30 -0.27 -0.87
CA LEU A 89 1.20 0.24 0.50
C LEU A 89 -0.04 1.12 0.67
N VAL A 90 -0.28 2.01 -0.28
CA VAL A 90 -1.45 2.90 -0.32
C VAL A 90 -2.74 2.07 -0.32
N GLN A 91 -2.85 1.10 -1.22
CA GLN A 91 -4.02 0.23 -1.29
C GLN A 91 -4.22 -0.59 0.00
N GLY A 92 -3.13 -1.05 0.61
CA GLY A 92 -3.14 -1.75 1.91
C GLY A 92 -3.65 -0.86 3.04
N ILE A 93 -3.21 0.40 3.09
CA ILE A 93 -3.66 1.37 4.11
C ILE A 93 -5.12 1.74 3.92
N THR A 94 -5.55 2.05 2.68
CA THR A 94 -6.97 2.29 2.38
C THR A 94 -7.82 1.10 2.81
N THR A 95 -7.36 -0.13 2.55
CA THR A 95 -8.06 -1.35 2.95
C THR A 95 -8.13 -1.52 4.47
N LEU A 96 -7.04 -1.23 5.20
CA LEU A 96 -7.00 -1.30 6.66
C LEU A 96 -7.91 -0.24 7.31
N VAL A 97 -7.87 1.00 6.82
CA VAL A 97 -8.74 2.09 7.31
C VAL A 97 -10.21 1.74 7.06
N ASN A 98 -10.55 1.26 5.85
CA ASN A 98 -11.91 0.83 5.55
C ASN A 98 -12.37 -0.32 6.47
N ASN A 99 -11.53 -1.32 6.71
CA ASN A 99 -11.86 -2.42 7.61
C ASN A 99 -12.03 -1.97 9.05
N LEU A 100 -11.21 -1.04 9.53
CA LEU A 100 -11.34 -0.49 10.88
C LEU A 100 -12.64 0.31 11.02
N ILE A 101 -12.94 1.20 10.08
CA ILE A 101 -14.19 1.98 10.06
C ILE A 101 -15.40 1.04 10.07
N LEU A 102 -15.41 0.02 9.19
CA LEU A 102 -16.49 -0.96 9.13
C LEU A 102 -16.62 -1.75 10.44
N ASN A 103 -15.52 -2.29 10.97
CA ASN A 103 -15.56 -3.05 12.23
C ASN A 103 -16.09 -2.22 13.40
N GLN A 104 -15.76 -0.94 13.47
CA GLN A 104 -16.19 -0.05 14.54
C GLN A 104 -17.68 0.33 14.39
N LEU A 105 -18.15 0.56 13.16
CA LEU A 105 -19.58 0.77 12.86
C LEU A 105 -20.43 -0.48 13.11
N HIS A 106 -19.85 -1.68 12.97
CA HIS A 106 -20.55 -2.94 13.15
C HIS A 106 -20.51 -3.49 14.59
N ASN A 107 -19.45 -3.22 15.37
CA ASN A 107 -19.21 -3.87 16.67
C ASN A 107 -19.30 -2.95 17.90
N THR A 108 -19.48 -1.63 17.74
CA THR A 108 -19.65 -0.72 18.87
C THR A 108 -21.14 -0.53 19.21
N ASP A 109 -21.50 -0.68 20.49
CA ASP A 109 -22.88 -0.43 20.97
C ASP A 109 -23.27 1.05 20.99
N ASP A 110 -22.27 1.93 20.92
CA ASP A 110 -22.39 3.37 20.81
C ASP A 110 -21.88 3.87 19.44
N PRO A 111 -22.79 4.17 18.49
CA PRO A 111 -22.44 4.63 17.14
C PRO A 111 -21.90 6.07 17.13
N GLU A 112 -21.99 6.79 18.25
CA GLU A 112 -21.45 8.15 18.37
C GLU A 112 -20.02 8.14 18.94
N GLN A 113 -19.46 6.97 19.27
CA GLN A 113 -18.05 6.90 19.61
C GLN A 113 -17.20 7.33 18.42
N PRO A 114 -16.39 8.39 18.57
CA PRO A 114 -15.51 8.81 17.51
C PRO A 114 -14.52 7.68 17.20
N ILE A 115 -14.32 7.45 15.91
CA ILE A 115 -13.26 6.56 15.41
C ILE A 115 -11.93 7.20 15.84
N GLU A 116 -11.32 6.69 16.91
CA GLU A 116 -9.95 7.02 17.31
C GLU A 116 -8.94 6.33 16.38
N ILE A 117 -9.02 6.66 15.10
CA ILE A 117 -7.92 6.46 14.18
C ILE A 117 -7.54 7.84 13.74
N SER A 118 -6.55 8.37 14.44
CA SER A 118 -5.89 9.59 14.01
C SER A 118 -5.35 9.33 12.60
N ILE A 119 -5.89 10.05 11.62
CA ILE A 119 -5.42 10.02 10.21
C ILE A 119 -3.90 10.24 10.17
N LYS A 120 -3.38 11.03 11.12
CA LYS A 120 -1.95 11.26 11.35
C LYS A 120 -1.18 9.96 11.64
N ASP A 121 -1.77 9.00 12.36
CA ASP A 121 -1.11 7.76 12.74
C ASP A 121 -1.08 6.78 11.57
N ALA A 122 -2.17 6.72 10.79
CA ALA A 122 -2.21 5.96 9.54
C ALA A 122 -1.18 6.50 8.53
N LEU A 123 -1.08 7.83 8.39
CA LEU A 123 -0.08 8.48 7.56
C LEU A 123 1.35 8.26 8.08
N ALA A 124 1.57 8.32 9.40
CA ALA A 124 2.87 8.06 9.99
C ALA A 124 3.34 6.62 9.74
N LEU A 125 2.44 5.64 9.86
CA LEU A 125 2.72 4.25 9.57
C LEU A 125 3.04 4.02 8.08
N ALA A 126 2.29 4.69 7.19
CA ALA A 126 2.55 4.67 5.75
C ALA A 126 3.95 5.15 5.41
N LYS A 127 4.31 6.31 5.97
CA LYS A 127 5.63 6.93 5.79
C LYS A 127 6.73 6.03 6.32
N ALA A 128 6.56 5.47 7.52
CA ALA A 128 7.53 4.54 8.13
C ALA A 128 7.72 3.26 7.29
N SER A 129 6.64 2.70 6.74
CA SER A 129 6.72 1.52 5.87
C SER A 129 7.46 1.78 4.55
N ARG A 130 7.27 2.98 3.98
CA ARG A 130 8.02 3.42 2.79
C ARG A 130 9.49 3.62 3.10
N GLU A 131 9.82 4.34 4.18
CA GLU A 131 11.21 4.55 4.63
C GLU A 131 11.92 3.21 4.85
N LEU A 132 11.25 2.23 5.46
CA LEU A 132 11.79 0.88 5.66
C LEU A 132 11.99 0.12 4.33
N THR A 133 11.12 0.31 3.35
CA THR A 133 11.23 -0.37 2.04
C THR A 133 12.32 0.27 1.18
N ALA A 134 12.41 1.59 1.16
CA ALA A 134 13.50 2.33 0.53
C ALA A 134 14.86 1.97 1.16
N ALA A 135 14.95 1.92 2.49
CA ALA A 135 16.16 1.50 3.19
C ALA A 135 16.60 0.07 2.81
N ARG A 136 15.65 -0.86 2.63
CA ARG A 136 15.94 -2.22 2.15
C ARG A 136 16.43 -2.24 0.70
N GLY A 137 15.81 -1.46 -0.19
CA GLY A 137 16.26 -1.32 -1.59
C GLY A 137 17.68 -0.76 -1.68
N MET A 138 17.96 0.34 -0.98
CA MET A 138 19.30 0.92 -0.90
C MET A 138 20.35 -0.07 -0.37
N SER A 139 19.97 -0.91 0.60
CA SER A 139 20.86 -1.94 1.15
C SER A 139 21.18 -3.05 0.14
N ILE A 140 20.26 -3.38 -0.76
CA ILE A 140 20.49 -4.35 -1.84
C ILE A 140 21.41 -3.76 -2.91
N ASP A 141 21.14 -2.53 -3.36
CA ASP A 141 21.99 -1.82 -4.34
C ASP A 141 23.41 -1.62 -3.83
N GLN A 142 23.57 -1.24 -2.54
CA GLN A 142 24.88 -1.15 -1.90
C GLN A 142 25.58 -2.51 -1.89
N ARG A 143 24.89 -3.61 -1.57
CA ARG A 143 25.47 -4.95 -1.60
C ARG A 143 25.90 -5.35 -3.01
N GLN A 144 25.08 -5.11 -4.04
CA GLN A 144 25.43 -5.39 -5.43
C GLN A 144 26.62 -4.55 -5.90
N LYS A 145 26.68 -3.28 -5.50
CA LYS A 145 27.81 -2.39 -5.82
C LYS A 145 29.10 -2.86 -5.13
N ILE A 146 29.02 -3.27 -3.86
CA ILE A 146 30.15 -3.84 -3.12
C ILE A 146 30.62 -5.13 -3.78
N GLU A 147 29.70 -6.04 -4.14
CA GLU A 147 30.03 -7.29 -4.83
C GLU A 147 30.71 -7.04 -6.18
N ARG A 148 30.19 -6.08 -6.96
CA ARG A 148 30.79 -5.70 -8.24
C ARG A 148 32.20 -5.15 -8.06
N ILE A 149 32.40 -4.20 -7.13
CA ILE A 149 33.71 -3.61 -6.84
C ILE A 149 34.68 -4.70 -6.34
N ALA A 150 34.22 -5.60 -5.46
CA ALA A 150 35.04 -6.70 -4.96
C ALA A 150 35.45 -7.65 -6.09
N ARG A 151 34.54 -7.97 -7.01
CA ARG A 151 34.81 -8.81 -8.18
C ARG A 151 35.77 -8.15 -9.16
N GLU A 152 35.57 -6.87 -9.45
CA GLU A 152 36.47 -6.07 -10.30
C GLU A 152 37.88 -6.04 -9.71
N LYS A 153 38.01 -5.78 -8.40
CA LYS A 153 39.28 -5.77 -7.69
C LYS A 153 39.96 -7.14 -7.70
N LEU A 154 39.21 -8.21 -7.43
CA LEU A 154 39.73 -9.58 -7.46
C LEU A 154 40.26 -9.97 -8.84
N ILE A 155 39.53 -9.62 -9.91
CA ILE A 155 39.97 -9.87 -11.29
C ILE A 155 41.23 -9.07 -11.62
N ALA A 156 41.33 -7.82 -11.16
CA ALA A 156 42.52 -6.99 -11.37
C ALA A 156 43.76 -7.59 -10.66
N GLU A 157 43.63 -7.96 -9.39
CA GLU A 157 44.71 -8.61 -8.63
C GLU A 157 45.14 -9.95 -9.25
N GLN A 158 44.18 -10.72 -9.80
CA GLN A 158 44.48 -11.97 -10.49
C GLN A 158 45.19 -11.74 -11.82
N LYS A 159 44.82 -10.72 -12.58
CA LYS A 159 45.51 -10.34 -13.82
C LYS A 159 46.96 -9.95 -13.56
N GLU A 160 47.20 -9.12 -12.56
CA GLU A 160 48.55 -8.69 -12.18
C GLU A 160 49.44 -9.90 -11.85
N LYS A 161 48.96 -10.81 -11.01
CA LYS A 161 49.69 -12.05 -10.67
C LYS A 161 49.93 -12.96 -11.89
N LEU A 162 48.98 -13.05 -12.80
CA LEU A 162 49.13 -13.85 -14.03
C LEU A 162 50.11 -13.20 -15.00
N GLU A 163 50.16 -11.86 -15.08
CA GLU A 163 51.19 -11.14 -15.83
C GLU A 163 52.59 -11.34 -15.23
N GLU A 164 52.73 -11.26 -13.90
CA GLU A 164 53.99 -11.54 -13.20
C GLU A 164 54.48 -12.96 -13.48
N LEU A 165 53.60 -13.96 -13.45
CA LEU A 165 53.93 -15.35 -13.81
C LEU A 165 54.33 -15.51 -15.28
N GLY A 166 53.71 -14.74 -16.18
CA GLY A 166 54.08 -14.71 -17.59
C GLY A 166 55.43 -14.02 -17.84
N GLN A 167 55.83 -13.10 -16.97
CA GLN A 167 57.13 -12.41 -17.02
C GLN A 167 58.25 -13.23 -16.37
N SER A 168 57.96 -13.98 -15.32
CA SER A 168 58.93 -14.88 -14.65
C SER A 168 59.37 -16.04 -15.55
N GLY A 169 58.55 -16.40 -16.54
CA GLY A 169 58.82 -17.48 -17.48
C GLY A 169 58.58 -18.88 -16.90
N GLU A 170 58.06 -18.99 -15.67
CA GLU A 170 57.68 -20.27 -15.05
C GLU A 170 56.47 -20.92 -15.75
N VAL A 171 55.64 -20.11 -16.41
CA VAL A 171 54.44 -20.56 -17.12
C VAL A 171 54.44 -19.99 -18.54
N ASP A 172 54.21 -20.85 -19.53
CA ASP A 172 54.15 -20.46 -20.94
C ASP A 172 52.98 -19.49 -21.20
N ARG A 173 53.26 -18.38 -21.91
CA ARG A 173 52.29 -17.32 -22.24
C ARG A 173 51.05 -17.84 -22.99
N VAL A 174 51.21 -18.85 -23.83
CA VAL A 174 50.10 -19.45 -24.58
C VAL A 174 49.16 -20.21 -23.64
N VAL A 175 49.70 -20.85 -22.61
CA VAL A 175 48.92 -21.54 -21.57
C VAL A 175 48.20 -20.52 -20.67
N LEU A 176 48.90 -19.45 -20.28
CA LEU A 176 48.34 -18.33 -19.51
C LEU A 176 47.13 -17.69 -20.20
N ASN A 177 47.24 -17.37 -21.50
CA ASN A 177 46.15 -16.76 -22.26
C ASN A 177 44.94 -17.70 -22.37
N LYS A 178 45.15 -19.02 -22.49
CA LYS A 178 44.06 -20.01 -22.48
C LYS A 178 43.36 -20.08 -21.11
N VAL A 179 44.12 -20.02 -20.02
CA VAL A 179 43.58 -20.02 -18.66
C VAL A 179 42.79 -18.75 -18.38
N ILE A 180 43.28 -17.57 -18.78
CA ILE A 180 42.58 -16.30 -18.60
C ILE A 180 41.24 -16.30 -19.38
N LYS A 181 41.28 -16.75 -20.63
CA LYS A 181 40.08 -16.87 -21.47
C LYS A 181 39.05 -17.85 -20.88
N ALA A 182 39.49 -19.00 -20.38
CA ALA A 182 38.61 -20.02 -19.81
C ALA A 182 38.06 -19.67 -18.42
N ALA A 183 38.88 -19.08 -17.55
CA ALA A 183 38.49 -18.79 -16.15
C ALA A 183 37.67 -17.50 -16.02
N TYR A 184 37.94 -16.50 -16.86
CA TYR A 184 37.35 -15.16 -16.72
C TYR A 184 36.52 -14.70 -17.92
N GLY A 185 36.53 -15.44 -19.04
CA GLY A 185 35.80 -15.05 -20.25
C GLY A 185 36.30 -13.75 -20.88
N LEU A 186 37.53 -13.34 -20.54
CA LEU A 186 38.15 -12.10 -21.03
C LEU A 186 38.89 -12.38 -22.34
N GLU A 187 38.72 -11.51 -23.33
CA GLU A 187 39.60 -11.49 -24.50
C GLU A 187 40.97 -10.95 -24.09
N VAL A 188 42.02 -11.71 -24.43
CA VAL A 188 43.43 -11.42 -24.12
C VAL A 188 44.22 -11.54 -25.41
#